data_AF-A0A7S3YHF8-F1
#
_entry.id   AF-A0A7S3YHF8-F1
#
_cell.length_a   1.000
_cell.length_b   1.000
_cell.length_c   1.000
_cell.angle_alpha   90.00
_cell.angle_beta   90.00
_cell.angle_gamma   90.00
#
_symmetry.space_group_name_H-M   'P 1'
#
loop_
_entity.id
_entity.type
_entity.pdbx_description
1 polymer ?
#
loop_
_entity_poly.entity_id
_entity_poly.type
_entity_poly.pdbx_seq_one_letter_code
_entity_poly.pdbx_strand_id
1 'polypeptide(L)'
;PNTKGEVDLLKFDSTGNLFVAATKDGTIMVYDFDEYLFTDQKVAEASQQRYQGAAPLTNSPCQKYVSPVLSIETRKAVADIKWNPINMNEIVVCFKHWHSIWVFDLE
;
A
#
# COMPACT_ATOMS: atom_id res chain seq x y z
N PRO A 1 -24.50 5.43 4.82
CA PRO A 1 -23.31 6.00 4.15
C PRO A 1 -22.49 4.89 3.48
N ASN A 2 -22.16 5.02 2.20
CA ASN A 2 -21.33 4.04 1.49
C ASN A 2 -19.86 4.29 1.86
N THR A 3 -19.30 3.45 2.72
CA THR A 3 -17.90 3.55 3.19
C THR A 3 -16.95 2.65 2.38
N LYS A 4 -17.41 2.11 1.25
CA LYS A 4 -16.61 1.24 0.38
C LYS A 4 -15.39 1.99 -0.12
N GLY A 5 -14.21 1.43 0.13
CA GLY A 5 -12.93 2.04 -0.25
C GLY A 5 -12.41 3.15 0.69
N GLU A 6 -13.13 3.51 1.75
CA GLU A 6 -12.59 4.43 2.75
C GLU A 6 -11.50 3.74 3.58
N VAL A 7 -10.27 4.23 3.51
CA VAL A 7 -9.11 3.68 4.25
C VAL A 7 -9.20 4.11 5.71
N ASP A 8 -9.10 3.14 6.61
CA ASP A 8 -9.21 3.35 8.07
C ASP A 8 -7.86 3.20 8.78
N LEU A 9 -6.94 2.43 8.19
CA LEU A 9 -5.63 2.14 8.76
C LEU A 9 -4.58 1.91 7.69
N LEU A 10 -3.33 2.26 8.02
CA LEU A 10 -2.14 2.03 7.21
C LEU A 10 -0.97 1.66 8.11
N LYS A 11 -0.17 0.66 7.71
CA LYS A 11 1.02 0.19 8.43
C LYS A 11 2.13 -0.18 7.45
N PHE A 12 3.32 0.34 7.67
CA PHE A 12 4.53 -0.15 7.00
C PHE A 12 4.98 -1.48 7.61
N ASP A 13 5.69 -2.27 6.81
CA ASP A 13 6.55 -3.33 7.30
C ASP A 13 7.75 -2.74 8.07
N SER A 14 8.62 -3.63 8.55
CA SER A 14 9.79 -3.21 9.35
C SER A 14 10.92 -2.59 8.52
N THR A 15 10.96 -2.86 7.21
CA THR A 15 12.01 -2.38 6.30
C THR A 15 11.63 -1.09 5.58
N GLY A 16 10.33 -0.76 5.53
CA GLY A 16 9.77 0.38 4.80
C GLY A 16 9.43 0.08 3.34
N ASN A 17 9.51 -1.17 2.89
CA ASN A 17 9.35 -1.55 1.49
C ASN A 17 7.89 -1.88 1.16
N LEU A 18 7.24 -2.65 2.03
CA LEU A 18 5.82 -2.97 1.92
C LEU A 18 5.00 -2.11 2.89
N PHE A 19 3.78 -1.80 2.48
CA PHE A 19 2.78 -1.31 3.43
C PHE A 19 1.42 -1.94 3.17
N VAL A 20 0.67 -2.10 4.25
CA VAL A 20 -0.69 -2.61 4.25
C VAL A 20 -1.64 -1.50 4.64
N ALA A 21 -2.73 -1.38 3.90
CA ALA A 21 -3.87 -0.56 4.24
C ALA A 21 -5.08 -1.44 4.45
N ALA A 22 -5.98 -1.05 5.36
CA ALA A 22 -7.31 -1.64 5.38
C ALA A 22 -8.39 -0.59 5.29
N THR A 23 -9.44 -0.96 4.56
CA THR A 23 -10.63 -0.16 4.37
C THR A 23 -11.67 -0.49 5.43
N LYS A 24 -12.62 0.42 5.64
CA LYS A 24 -13.72 0.23 6.61
C LYS A 24 -14.61 -0.97 6.30
N ASP A 25 -14.68 -1.41 5.05
CA ASP A 25 -15.42 -2.62 4.65
C ASP A 25 -14.66 -3.94 4.90
N GLY A 26 -13.42 -3.86 5.39
CA GLY A 26 -12.61 -5.02 5.73
C GLY A 26 -11.78 -5.58 4.57
N THR A 27 -11.59 -4.81 3.50
CA THR A 27 -10.59 -5.14 2.47
C THR A 27 -9.21 -4.75 2.97
N ILE A 28 -8.24 -5.65 2.88
CA ILE A 28 -6.83 -5.40 3.18
C ILE A 28 -6.09 -5.34 1.86
N MET A 29 -5.30 -4.30 1.66
CA MET A 29 -4.53 -4.06 0.45
C MET A 29 -3.05 -3.96 0.81
N VAL A 30 -2.21 -4.72 0.12
CA VAL A 30 -0.75 -4.69 0.23
C VAL A 30 -0.21 -3.90 -0.94
N TYR A 31 0.80 -3.07 -0.69
CA TYR A 31 1.48 -2.25 -1.67
C TYR A 31 2.98 -2.41 -1.54
N ASP A 32 3.67 -2.38 -2.67
CA ASP A 32 5.12 -2.36 -2.76
C ASP A 32 5.60 -0.96 -3.16
N PHE A 33 6.41 -0.35 -2.29
CA PHE A 33 6.95 0.99 -2.48
C PHE A 33 8.12 1.03 -3.46
N ASP A 34 8.81 -0.09 -3.70
CA ASP A 34 9.89 -0.17 -4.69
C ASP A 34 9.32 -0.14 -6.12
N GLU A 35 8.17 -0.80 -6.35
CA GLU A 35 7.46 -0.73 -7.64
C GLU A 35 7.08 0.72 -8.02
N TYR A 36 6.82 1.56 -7.00
CA TYR A 36 6.62 3.00 -7.17
C TYR A 36 7.92 3.73 -7.60
N LEU A 37 9.06 3.45 -6.97
CA LEU A 37 10.35 4.07 -7.31
C LEU A 37 10.81 3.74 -8.74
N PHE A 38 10.64 2.49 -9.19
CA PHE A 38 11.00 2.09 -10.55
C PHE A 38 10.14 2.77 -11.63
N THR A 39 8.86 3.01 -11.33
CA THR A 39 7.96 3.72 -12.24
C THR A 39 8.32 5.21 -12.35
N ASP A 40 8.71 5.84 -11.24
CA ASP A 40 9.20 7.22 -11.22
C ASP A 40 10.48 7.40 -12.04
N GLN A 41 11.43 6.46 -11.93
CA GLN A 41 12.68 6.52 -12.68
C GLN A 41 12.44 6.43 -14.20
N LYS A 42 11.63 5.48 -14.67
CA LYS A 42 11.31 5.34 -16.10
C LYS A 42 10.59 6.56 -16.67
N VAL A 43 9.67 7.16 -15.90
CA VAL A 43 8.96 8.38 -16.32
C VAL A 43 9.91 9.58 -16.35
N ALA A 44 10.80 9.73 -15.37
CA ALA A 44 11.81 10.77 -15.37
C ALA A 44 12.78 10.65 -16.57
N GLU A 45 13.28 9.44 -16.85
CA GLU A 45 14.15 9.16 -17.99
C GLU A 45 13.45 9.40 -19.33
N ALA A 46 12.20 8.95 -19.49
CA ALA A 46 11.41 9.20 -20.70
C ALA A 46 11.10 10.70 -20.92
N SER A 47 10.94 11.45 -19.83
CA SER A 47 10.77 12.90 -19.87
C SER A 47 12.06 13.61 -20.28
N GLN A 48 13.21 13.18 -19.73
CA GLN A 48 14.52 13.73 -20.08
C GLN A 48 14.89 13.52 -21.56
N GLN A 49 14.54 12.37 -22.14
CA GLN A 49 14.77 12.11 -23.57
C GLN A 49 13.92 12.99 -24.50
N ARG A 50 12.75 13.47 -24.05
CA ARG A 50 11.85 14.33 -24.86
C ARG A 50 12.17 15.82 -24.79
N TYR A 51 12.97 16.26 -23.81
CA TYR A 51 13.25 17.68 -23.57
C TYR A 51 14.75 18.00 -23.56
N GLN A 52 15.41 17.84 -24.71
CA GLN A 52 16.67 18.56 -24.96
C GLN A 52 16.34 20.02 -25.36
N GLY A 53 16.05 20.89 -24.38
CA GLY A 53 15.99 22.34 -24.65
C GLY A 53 15.05 23.22 -23.82
N ALA A 54 14.36 22.72 -22.79
CA ALA A 54 13.49 23.56 -21.94
C ALA A 54 13.89 23.48 -20.46
N ALA A 55 13.77 24.63 -19.76
CA ALA A 55 14.12 24.84 -18.36
C ALA A 55 13.57 23.75 -17.41
N PRO A 56 14.24 23.48 -16.27
CA PRO A 56 13.87 22.38 -15.39
C PRO A 56 12.42 22.50 -14.94
N LEU A 57 11.64 21.46 -15.23
CA LEU A 57 10.26 21.33 -14.77
C LEU A 57 10.25 21.49 -13.25
N THR A 58 9.40 22.39 -12.77
CA THR A 58 9.25 22.65 -11.34
C THR A 58 8.87 21.36 -10.63
N ASN A 59 9.54 21.08 -9.49
CA ASN A 59 9.30 19.95 -8.58
C ASN A 59 7.90 20.03 -7.95
N SER A 60 6.86 19.95 -8.78
CA SER A 60 5.47 19.91 -8.33
C SER A 60 5.19 18.48 -7.87
N PRO A 61 4.74 18.26 -6.62
CA PRO A 61 4.36 16.92 -6.18
C PRO A 61 3.24 16.41 -7.10
N CYS A 62 3.55 15.39 -7.91
CA CYS A 62 2.56 14.74 -8.74
C CYS A 62 1.92 13.62 -7.93
N GLN A 63 0.64 13.79 -7.58
CA GLN A 63 -0.13 12.72 -6.97
C GLN A 63 -0.27 11.58 -7.99
N LYS A 64 0.20 10.39 -7.64
CA LYS A 64 0.09 9.18 -8.48
C LYS A 64 -0.76 8.14 -7.77
N TYR A 65 -1.57 7.44 -8.55
CA TYR A 65 -2.32 6.29 -8.10
C TYR A 65 -1.43 5.05 -8.19
N VAL A 66 -1.41 4.23 -7.14
CA VAL A 66 -0.68 2.95 -7.09
C VAL A 66 -1.71 1.86 -6.87
N SER A 67 -1.66 0.82 -7.71
CA SER A 67 -2.48 -0.38 -7.55
C SER A 67 -1.89 -1.27 -6.45
N PRO A 68 -2.72 -1.92 -5.63
CA PRO A 68 -2.22 -2.88 -4.66
C PRO A 68 -1.64 -4.12 -5.37
N VAL A 69 -0.55 -4.66 -4.83
CA VAL A 69 0.05 -5.91 -5.29
C VAL A 69 -0.76 -7.12 -4.84
N LEU A 70 -1.47 -7.00 -3.71
CA LEU A 70 -2.37 -8.02 -3.19
C LEU A 70 -3.60 -7.37 -2.53
N SER A 71 -4.76 -8.01 -2.70
CA SER A 71 -6.02 -7.60 -2.09
C SER A 71 -6.69 -8.81 -1.42
N ILE A 72 -7.01 -8.67 -0.14
CA ILE A 72 -7.58 -9.72 0.71
C ILE A 72 -8.93 -9.23 1.24
N GLU A 73 -10.01 -9.92 0.85
CA GLU A 73 -11.35 -9.63 1.37
C GLU A 73 -11.60 -10.39 2.68
N THR A 74 -11.66 -9.67 3.80
CA THR A 74 -12.03 -10.29 5.09
C THR A 74 -13.52 -10.13 5.40
N ARG A 75 -14.18 -9.12 4.80
CA ARG A 75 -15.56 -8.68 5.09
C ARG A 75 -15.81 -8.37 6.58
N LYS A 76 -14.75 -8.09 7.32
CA LYS A 76 -14.78 -7.76 8.75
C LYS A 76 -14.04 -6.45 8.97
N ALA A 77 -14.65 -5.53 9.72
CA ALA A 77 -14.01 -4.27 10.06
C ALA A 77 -12.71 -4.51 10.84
N VAL A 78 -11.58 -4.17 10.22
CA VAL A 78 -10.25 -4.37 10.80
C VAL A 78 -10.03 -3.36 11.92
N ALA A 79 -9.45 -3.82 13.04
CA ALA A 79 -9.09 -2.98 14.18
C ALA A 79 -7.61 -2.60 14.16
N ASP A 80 -6.73 -3.56 13.90
CA ASP A 80 -5.28 -3.34 13.77
C ASP A 80 -4.64 -4.42 12.91
N ILE A 81 -3.46 -4.10 12.38
CA ILE A 81 -2.60 -5.02 11.63
C ILE A 81 -1.19 -4.92 12.17
N LYS A 82 -0.53 -6.08 12.31
CA LYS A 82 0.88 -6.18 12.69
C LYS A 82 1.60 -7.15 11.75
N TRP A 83 2.77 -6.75 11.27
CA TRP A 83 3.68 -7.68 10.61
C TRP A 83 4.24 -8.67 11.62
N ASN A 84 4.40 -9.92 11.19
CA ASN A 84 5.16 -10.90 11.97
C ASN A 84 6.65 -10.51 11.90
N PRO A 85 7.31 -10.23 13.04
CA PRO A 85 8.70 -9.78 13.05
C PRO A 85 9.72 -10.88 12.69
N ILE A 86 9.29 -12.14 12.63
CA ILE A 86 10.13 -13.29 12.29
C ILE A 86 9.92 -13.69 10.82
N ASN A 87 8.66 -13.68 10.35
CA ASN A 87 8.30 -13.97 8.96
C ASN A 87 7.71 -12.72 8.31
N MET A 88 8.51 -12.03 7.49
CA MET A 88 8.08 -10.80 6.82
C MET A 88 7.04 -11.03 5.71
N ASN A 89 6.67 -12.27 5.41
CA ASN A 89 5.56 -12.58 4.52
C ASN A 89 4.24 -12.75 5.26
N GLU A 90 4.22 -12.61 6.59
CA GLU A 90 3.01 -12.81 7.37
C GLU A 90 2.54 -11.51 8.04
N ILE A 91 1.23 -11.33 8.01
CA ILE A 91 0.54 -10.30 8.80
C ILE A 91 -0.47 -10.93 9.75
N VAL A 92 -0.58 -10.33 10.92
CA VAL A 92 -1.54 -10.64 11.97
C VAL A 92 -2.59 -9.54 12.00
N VAL A 93 -3.85 -9.93 11.93
CA VAL A 93 -4.99 -9.02 11.80
C VAL A 93 -6.00 -9.30 12.90
N CYS A 94 -6.46 -8.25 13.58
CA CYS A 94 -7.58 -8.31 14.50
C CYS A 94 -8.73 -7.42 14.03
N PHE A 95 -9.95 -7.68 14.51
CA PHE A 95 -11.16 -7.02 14.00
C PHE A 95 -11.97 -6.37 15.12
N LYS A 96 -12.63 -5.24 14.84
CA LYS A 96 -13.28 -4.37 15.85
C LYS A 96 -14.39 -5.05 16.65
N HIS A 97 -15.10 -5.98 16.04
CA HIS A 97 -16.29 -6.63 16.61
C HIS A 97 -16.19 -8.15 16.63
N TRP A 98 -14.97 -8.69 16.51
CA TRP A 98 -14.75 -10.13 16.48
C TRP A 98 -13.62 -10.53 17.41
N HIS A 99 -13.84 -11.58 18.21
CA HIS A 99 -12.85 -12.16 19.09
C HIS A 99 -11.93 -13.16 18.35
N SER A 100 -11.48 -12.80 17.15
CA SER A 100 -10.63 -13.64 16.31
C SER A 100 -9.43 -12.86 15.81
N ILE A 101 -8.26 -13.50 15.86
CA ILE A 101 -7.02 -13.03 15.24
C ILE A 101 -6.76 -13.93 14.04
N TRP A 102 -6.54 -13.34 12.88
CA TRP A 102 -6.22 -14.07 11.66
C TRP A 102 -4.76 -13.80 11.29
N VAL A 103 -4.08 -14.82 10.80
CA VAL A 103 -2.73 -14.72 10.23
C VAL A 103 -2.89 -14.96 8.73
N PHE A 104 -2.35 -14.05 7.93
CA PHE A 104 -2.30 -14.19 6.48
C PHE A 104 -0.85 -14.31 6.04
N ASP A 105 -0.59 -15.32 5.21
CA ASP A 105 0.60 -15.40 4.38
C ASP A 105 0.38 -14.57 3.11
N LEU A 106 1.39 -13.79 2.72
CA LEU A 106 1.33 -12.84 1.60
C LEU A 106 2.03 -13.35 0.34
N GLU A 107 2.66 -14.54 0.36
CA GLU A 107 3.20 -15.22 -0.82
C GLU A 107 2.17 -16.03 -1.63
#